data_AF-A0A1Q5UMD9-F1
#
_entry.id   AF-A0A1Q5UMD9-F1
#
_cell.length_a   1.000
_cell.length_b   1.000
_cell.length_c   1.000
_cell.angle_alpha   90.00
_cell.angle_beta   90.00
_cell.angle_gamma   90.00
#
_symmetry.space_group_name_H-M   'P 1'
#
loop_
_entity.id
_entity.type
_entity.pdbx_description
1 polymer ?
#
loop_
_entity_poly.entity_id
_entity_poly.type
_entity_poly.pdbx_seq_one_letter_code
_entity_poly.pdbx_strand_id
1 'polypeptide(L)' 'MSDENYGSYQSEVYGKGTLMGILPSVTTDPRLLEEQARKALGERSFNYVAGGAGEKATMDSNRLAFRQWKLYV' A
#
# COMPACT_ATOMS: atom_id res chain seq x y z
N MET A 1 -3.71 -20.94 17.07
CA MET A 1 -3.53 -20.06 15.91
C MET A 1 -3.43 -20.95 14.68
N SER A 2 -4.34 -20.81 13.73
CA SER A 2 -4.20 -21.45 12.42
C SER A 2 -2.96 -20.87 11.72
N ASP A 3 -2.15 -21.73 11.10
CA ASP A 3 -1.13 -21.34 10.13
C ASP A 3 -1.81 -20.75 8.88
N GLU A 4 -2.30 -19.53 8.99
CA GLU A 4 -2.87 -18.82 7.86
C GLU A 4 -1.76 -18.41 6.90
N ASN A 5 -1.74 -19.06 5.73
CA ASN A 5 -0.94 -18.58 4.62
C ASN A 5 -1.53 -17.25 4.11
N TYR A 6 -0.88 -16.13 4.46
CA TYR A 6 -1.27 -14.79 4.03
C TYR A 6 -1.43 -14.65 2.50
N GLY A 7 -0.69 -15.45 1.72
CA GLY A 7 -0.78 -15.46 0.26
C GLY A 7 -2.12 -15.97 -0.28
N SER A 8 -2.93 -16.65 0.54
CA SER A 8 -4.25 -17.15 0.13
C SER A 8 -5.27 -16.03 -0.14
N TYR A 9 -5.07 -14.84 0.42
CA TYR A 9 -5.95 -13.68 0.23
C TYR A 9 -6.07 -13.24 -1.24
N GLN A 10 -5.04 -13.51 -2.06
CA GLN A 10 -5.10 -13.20 -3.50
C GLN A 10 -6.26 -13.93 -4.20
N SER A 11 -6.56 -15.16 -3.78
CA SER A 11 -7.64 -15.97 -4.36
C SER A 11 -9.01 -15.35 -4.10
N GLU A 12 -9.19 -14.71 -2.94
CA GLU A 12 -10.42 -13.97 -2.62
C GLU A 12 -10.60 -12.77 -3.54
N VAL A 13 -9.53 -11.98 -3.74
CA VAL A 13 -9.55 -10.79 -4.63
C VAL A 13 -9.89 -11.18 -6.06
N TYR A 14 -9.21 -12.20 -6.61
CA TYR A 14 -9.48 -12.67 -7.97
C TYR A 14 -10.85 -13.34 -8.10
N GLY A 15 -11.27 -14.11 -7.10
CA GLY A 15 -12.57 -14.77 -7.07
C GLY A 15 -13.72 -13.78 -7.11
N LYS A 16 -13.68 -12.74 -6.25
CA LYS A 16 -14.66 -11.65 -6.24
C LYS A 16 -14.67 -10.87 -7.57
N GLY A 17 -13.50 -10.56 -8.12
CA GLY A 17 -13.40 -9.86 -9.40
C GLY A 17 -13.96 -10.66 -10.57
N THR A 18 -13.63 -11.95 -10.64
CA THR A 18 -13.98 -12.81 -11.78
C THR A 18 -15.43 -13.30 -11.73
N LEU A 19 -15.90 -13.71 -10.56
CA LEU A 19 -17.23 -14.33 -10.41
C LEU A 19 -18.33 -13.30 -10.13
N MET A 20 -18.01 -12.24 -9.40
CA MET A 20 -18.99 -11.25 -8.93
C MET A 20 -18.81 -9.88 -9.59
N GLY A 21 -17.73 -9.67 -10.36
CA GLY A 21 -17.41 -8.36 -10.93
C GLY A 21 -17.01 -7.32 -9.89
N ILE A 22 -16.69 -7.73 -8.66
CA ILE A 22 -16.37 -6.83 -7.55
C ILE A 22 -14.87 -6.58 -7.53
N LEU A 23 -14.46 -5.34 -7.79
CA LEU A 23 -13.07 -4.91 -7.71
C LEU A 23 -12.75 -4.30 -6.33
N PRO A 24 -11.49 -4.42 -5.85
CA PRO A 24 -11.05 -3.74 -4.63
C PRO A 24 -11.28 -2.23 -4.71
N SER A 25 -11.80 -1.66 -3.62
CA SER A 25 -11.96 -0.20 -3.51
C SER A 25 -10.63 0.51 -3.30
N VAL A 26 -9.60 -0.20 -2.84
CA VAL A 26 -8.23 0.28 -2.64
C VAL A 26 -7.32 -0.42 -3.64
N THR A 27 -6.43 0.35 -4.27
CA THR A 27 -5.44 -0.18 -5.22
C THR A 27 -4.58 -1.27 -4.58
N THR A 28 -4.31 -2.32 -5.36
CA THR A 28 -3.37 -3.38 -4.99
C THR A 28 -1.93 -3.02 -5.31
N ASP A 29 -1.68 -1.88 -5.97
CA ASP A 29 -0.33 -1.35 -6.21
C ASP A 29 0.06 -0.36 -5.09
N PRO A 30 1.00 -0.72 -4.20
CA PRO A 30 1.37 0.14 -3.08
C PRO A 30 1.97 1.49 -3.52
N ARG A 31 2.48 1.61 -4.76
CA ARG A 31 3.02 2.87 -5.30
C ARG A 31 1.93 3.90 -5.61
N LEU A 32 0.68 3.44 -5.78
CA LEU A 32 -0.46 4.28 -6.12
C LEU A 32 -1.32 4.64 -4.91
N LEU A 33 -1.07 4.06 -3.73
CA LEU A 33 -1.86 4.30 -2.52
C LEU A 33 -1.86 5.76 -2.09
N GLU A 34 -0.71 6.44 -2.16
CA GLU A 34 -0.62 7.86 -1.79
C GLU A 34 -1.48 8.73 -2.70
N GLU A 35 -1.42 8.51 -4.00
CA GLU A 35 -2.20 9.26 -4.99
C GLU A 35 -3.70 8.98 -4.87
N GLN A 36 -4.07 7.73 -4.60
CA GLN A 36 -5.46 7.39 -4.30
C GLN A 36 -5.94 8.08 -3.02
N ALA A 37 -5.13 8.10 -1.96
CA ALA A 37 -5.46 8.78 -0.71
C ALA A 37 -5.57 10.30 -0.88
N ARG A 38 -4.71 10.91 -1.70
CA ARG A 38 -4.77 12.34 -2.05
C ARG A 38 -6.10 12.73 -2.69
N LYS A 39 -6.68 11.84 -3.51
CA LYS A 39 -7.99 12.05 -4.15
C LYS A 39 -9.17 11.82 -3.20
N ALA A 40 -9.01 10.92 -2.24
CA ALA A 40 -10.10 10.51 -1.34
C ALA A 40 -10.19 11.35 -0.05
N LEU A 41 -9.08 11.89 0.44
CA LEU A 41 -9.01 12.66 1.67
C LEU A 41 -9.10 14.16 1.42
N GLY A 42 -9.68 14.89 2.38
CA GLY A 42 -9.55 16.34 2.41
C GLY A 42 -8.11 16.78 2.65
N GLU A 43 -7.75 17.96 2.14
CA GLU A 43 -6.38 18.50 2.14
C GLU A 43 -5.71 18.44 3.52
N ARG A 44 -6.41 18.88 4.58
CA ARG A 44 -5.89 18.84 5.96
C ARG A 44 -5.55 17.42 6.41
N SER A 45 -6.45 16.47 6.18
CA SER A 45 -6.25 15.08 6.58
C SER A 45 -5.12 14.42 5.79
N PHE A 46 -5.07 14.67 4.48
CA PHE A 46 -3.99 14.20 3.64
C PHE A 46 -2.64 14.76 4.11
N ASN A 47 -2.53 16.07 4.30
CA ASN A 47 -1.28 16.72 4.71
C ASN A 47 -0.81 16.28 6.10
N TYR A 48 -1.74 15.96 7.00
CA TYR A 48 -1.41 15.42 8.32
C TYR A 48 -0.80 14.01 8.20
N VAL A 49 -1.40 13.13 7.40
CA VAL A 49 -0.96 11.73 7.24
C VAL A 49 0.31 11.62 6.38
N ALA A 50 0.39 12.36 5.28
CA ALA A 50 1.54 12.38 4.38
C ALA A 50 2.69 13.28 4.87
N GLY A 51 2.47 13.99 5.98
CA GLY A 51 3.45 14.85 6.62
C GLY A 51 4.68 14.09 7.12
N GLY A 52 5.79 14.79 7.22
CA GLY A 52 7.04 14.30 7.82
C GLY A 52 7.79 15.47 8.43
N ALA A 53 8.79 15.18 9.26
CA ALA A 53 9.61 16.22 9.86
C ALA A 53 10.49 16.92 8.81
N GLY A 54 10.51 18.25 8.82
CA GLY A 54 11.33 19.07 7.93
C GLY A 54 11.14 18.73 6.45
N GLU A 55 12.25 18.56 5.73
CA GLU A 55 12.27 18.20 4.29
C GLU A 55 11.82 16.75 4.02
N LYS A 56 11.51 15.94 5.04
CA LYS A 56 11.15 14.52 4.93
C LYS A 56 12.27 13.60 4.42
N ALA A 57 13.53 14.07 4.42
CA ALA A 57 14.70 13.28 4.01
C ALA A 57 14.82 11.92 4.75
N THR A 58 14.43 11.87 6.03
CA THR A 58 14.41 10.61 6.80
C THR A 58 13.37 9.62 6.27
N MET A 59 12.21 10.09 5.82
CA MET A 59 11.19 9.22 5.23
C MET A 59 11.67 8.60 3.91
N ASP A 60 12.37 9.39 3.09
CA ASP A 60 13.00 8.89 1.86
C ASP A 60 14.12 7.90 2.16
N SER A 61 14.94 8.19 3.17
CA SER A 61 16.01 7.29 3.63
C SER A 61 15.45 5.94 4.10
N ASN A 62 14.31 5.92 4.81
CA ASN A 62 13.64 4.68 5.23
C ASN A 62 13.24 3.82 4.03
N ARG A 63 12.66 4.43 2.98
CA ARG A 63 12.32 3.70 1.75
C ARG A 63 13.56 3.20 1.01
N LEU A 64 14.62 4.01 0.98
CA LEU A 64 15.87 3.66 0.31
C LEU A 64 16.54 2.45 0.99
N ALA A 65 16.53 2.39 2.32
CA ALA A 65 17.13 1.29 3.08
C ALA A 65 16.62 -0.08 2.60
N PHE A 66 15.31 -0.26 2.38
CA PHE A 66 14.76 -1.51 1.87
C PHE A 66 15.15 -1.82 0.42
N ARG A 67 15.40 -0.81 -0.42
CA ARG A 67 15.80 -1.02 -1.83
C ARG A 67 17.24 -1.47 -1.97
N GLN A 68 18.06 -1.23 -0.96
CA GLN A 68 19.48 -1.61 -0.95
C GLN A 68 19.68 -3.10 -0.64
N TRP A 69 18.70 -3.74 0.02
CA TRP A 69 18.75 -5.15 0.36
C TRP A 69 17.98 -5.99 -0.64
N LYS A 70 18.53 -7.16 -0.96
CA LYS A 70 17.92 -8.14 -1.85
C LYS A 70 17.86 -9.47 -1.13
N LEU A 71 16.72 -10.15 -1.23
CA LEU A 71 16.65 -11.56 -0.91
C LEU A 71 17.38 -12.31 -2.01
N TYR A 72 18.45 -13.01 -1.66
CA TYR A 72 19.10 -13.97 -2.54
C TYR A 72 18.38 -15.30 -2.33
N VAL A 73 17.78 -15.81 -3.40
CA VAL A 73 17.24 -17.17 -3.46
C VAL A 73 18.17 -17.98 -4.36
#